data_AF-A0A453E2Y1-F1
#
_entry.id   AF-A0A453E2Y1-F1
#
_cell.length_a   1.000
_cell.length_b   1.000
_cell.length_c   1.000
_cell.angle_alpha   90.00
_cell.angle_beta   90.00
_cell.angle_gamma   90.00
#
_symmetry.space_group_name_H-M   'P 1'
#
loop_
_entity.id
_entity.type
_entity.pdbx_description
1 polymer ?
#
loop_
_entity_poly.entity_id
_entity_poly.type
_entity_poly.pdbx_seq_one_letter_code
_entity_poly.pdbx_strand_id
1 'polypeptide(L)'
;MVQFGGEVVNTRPSGSHTPTQMGSGHFPREGFNRAAYFRNVQVVDWDNNLLPARDLRLVADHPACYGIQGGYNRAWGNYFYYGGPGRNVHCP
;
A
#
# COMPACT_ATOMS: atom_id res chain seq x y z
N MET A 1 9.97 4.98 -14.06
CA MET A 1 8.75 4.99 -13.21
C MET A 1 9.15 4.50 -11.83
N VAL A 2 8.79 5.21 -10.77
CA VAL A 2 9.05 4.79 -9.38
C VAL A 2 7.75 4.24 -8.80
N GLN A 3 7.81 3.10 -8.12
CA GLN A 3 6.66 2.47 -7.49
C GLN A 3 6.90 2.32 -5.99
N PHE A 4 5.84 2.58 -5.22
CA PHE A 4 5.80 2.40 -3.77
C PHE A 4 4.60 1.52 -3.43
N GLY A 5 4.71 0.70 -2.39
CA GLY A 5 3.61 -0.14 -1.95
C GLY A 5 4.09 -1.48 -1.43
N GLY A 6 3.34 -2.53 -1.75
CA GLY A 6 3.67 -3.90 -1.42
C GLY A 6 3.24 -4.84 -2.54
N GLU A 7 3.94 -5.96 -2.66
CA GLU A 7 3.64 -7.02 -3.60
C GLU A 7 3.52 -8.34 -2.82
N VAL A 8 2.56 -9.17 -3.21
CA VAL A 8 2.40 -10.52 -2.67
C VAL A 8 2.56 -11.51 -3.81
N VAL A 9 3.57 -12.38 -3.68
CA VAL A 9 3.83 -13.45 -4.63
C VAL A 9 3.47 -14.79 -3.99
N ASN A 10 2.58 -15.54 -4.64
CA ASN A 10 2.21 -16.90 -4.23
C ASN A 10 2.59 -17.91 -5.31
N THR A 11 3.68 -18.65 -5.10
CA THR A 11 4.18 -19.66 -6.05
C THR A 11 3.55 -21.05 -5.86
N ARG A 12 2.69 -21.23 -4.85
CA ARG A 12 2.05 -22.51 -4.53
C ARG A 12 0.54 -22.32 -4.29
N PRO A 13 -0.24 -21.94 -5.31
CA PRO A 13 -1.67 -21.75 -5.17
C PRO A 13 -2.38 -23.08 -4.91
N SER A 14 -3.33 -23.10 -3.96
CA SER A 14 -4.11 -24.27 -3.57
C SER A 14 -5.61 -24.12 -3.88
N GLY A 15 -5.93 -23.33 -4.92
CA GLY A 15 -7.32 -23.07 -5.35
C GLY A 15 -8.06 -21.97 -4.59
N SER A 16 -7.43 -21.37 -3.57
CA SER A 16 -7.90 -20.17 -2.86
C SER A 16 -6.84 -19.06 -2.92
N HIS A 17 -7.24 -17.81 -2.69
CA HIS A 17 -6.29 -16.73 -2.54
C HIS A 17 -5.36 -16.98 -1.33
N THR A 18 -4.15 -16.41 -1.36
CA THR A 18 -3.19 -16.65 -0.28
C THR A 18 -3.62 -15.96 1.02
N PRO A 19 -3.42 -16.58 2.20
CA PRO A 19 -3.58 -15.91 3.49
C PRO A 19 -2.42 -14.96 3.83
N THR A 20 -1.45 -14.76 2.91
CA THR A 20 -0.35 -13.82 3.11
C THR A 20 -0.89 -12.40 3.30
N GLN A 21 -0.62 -11.84 4.46
CA GLN A 21 -0.99 -10.46 4.79
C GLN A 21 -0.03 -9.47 4.13
N MET A 22 -0.55 -8.32 3.72
CA MET A 22 0.23 -7.19 3.23
C MET A 22 0.29 -6.09 4.29
N GLY A 23 1.49 -5.54 4.53
CA GLY A 23 1.69 -4.51 5.54
C GLY A 23 1.38 -5.04 6.94
N SER A 24 0.42 -4.43 7.62
CA SER A 24 -0.05 -4.87 8.94
C SER A 24 -1.18 -5.91 8.89
N GLY A 25 -1.64 -6.32 7.70
CA GLY A 25 -2.81 -7.18 7.53
C GLY A 25 -4.17 -6.46 7.64
N HIS A 26 -4.16 -5.18 8.02
CA HIS A 26 -5.35 -4.34 8.10
C HIS A 26 -5.61 -3.60 6.79
N PHE A 27 -6.89 -3.30 6.51
CA PHE A 27 -7.26 -2.51 5.34
C PHE A 27 -6.92 -1.03 5.56
N PRO A 28 -6.59 -0.27 4.50
CA PRO A 28 -6.17 1.14 4.62
C PRO A 28 -7.23 2.04 5.25
N ARG A 29 -8.51 1.69 5.13
CA ARG A 29 -9.64 2.41 5.75
C ARG A 29 -9.57 2.44 7.28
N GLU A 30 -8.82 1.51 7.90
CA GLU A 30 -8.65 1.46 9.35
C GLU A 30 -7.68 2.54 9.86
N GLY A 31 -6.87 3.12 8.96
CA GLY A 31 -6.09 4.33 9.21
C GLY A 31 -4.95 4.17 10.21
N PHE A 32 -4.57 5.30 10.81
CA PHE A 32 -3.44 5.39 11.74
C PHE A 32 -3.56 4.41 12.93
N ASN A 33 -2.43 3.91 13.40
CA ASN A 33 -2.30 2.85 14.42
C ASN A 33 -2.87 1.47 14.06
N ARG A 34 -3.43 1.28 12.85
CA ARG A 34 -3.92 -0.03 12.39
C ARG A 34 -3.35 -0.44 11.04
N ALA A 35 -3.53 0.39 10.01
CA ALA A 35 -3.02 0.12 8.67
C ALA A 35 -1.54 0.51 8.56
N ALA A 36 -0.79 -0.25 7.77
CA ALA A 36 0.57 0.13 7.38
C ALA A 36 0.52 1.37 6.47
N TYR A 37 1.56 2.20 6.53
CA TYR A 37 1.62 3.44 5.77
C TYR A 37 3.02 3.83 5.35
N PHE A 38 3.08 4.64 4.30
CA PHE A 38 4.22 5.49 3.97
C PHE A 38 3.78 6.94 4.15
N ARG A 39 4.63 7.75 4.78
CA ARG A 39 4.43 9.20 4.96
C ARG A 39 5.64 9.96 4.44
N ASN A 40 5.46 11.22 4.07
CA ASN A 40 6.49 12.08 3.47
C ASN A 40 7.18 11.38 2.29
N VAL A 41 6.38 10.81 1.37
CA VAL A 41 6.93 10.07 0.22
C VAL A 41 7.68 11.04 -0.70
N GLN A 42 8.96 10.73 -0.92
CA GLN A 42 9.90 11.51 -1.71
C GLN A 42 10.74 10.60 -2.60
N VAL A 43 11.28 11.16 -3.68
CA VAL A 43 12.24 10.52 -4.58
C VAL A 43 13.52 11.34 -4.59
N VAL A 44 14.66 10.67 -4.79
CA VAL A 44 15.95 11.33 -4.96
C VAL A 44 16.20 11.53 -6.45
N ASP A 45 16.57 12.74 -6.87
CA ASP A 45 16.98 13.02 -8.24
C ASP A 45 18.49 12.80 -8.47
N TRP A 46 18.95 13.07 -9.68
CA TRP A 46 20.34 12.87 -10.09
C TRP A 46 21.34 13.81 -9.37
N ASP A 47 20.85 14.92 -8.81
CA ASP A 47 21.62 15.90 -8.04
C ASP A 47 21.57 15.63 -6.52
N ASN A 48 21.01 14.49 -6.10
CA ASN A 48 20.75 14.13 -4.70
C ASN A 48 19.75 15.04 -3.97
N ASN A 49 18.85 15.71 -4.69
CA ASN A 49 17.76 16.46 -4.07
C ASN A 49 16.58 15.55 -3.72
N LEU A 50 15.93 15.83 -2.60
CA LEU A 50 14.68 15.17 -2.21
C LEU A 50 13.49 15.89 -2.85
N LEU A 51 12.88 15.25 -3.84
CA LEU A 51 11.69 15.73 -4.51
C LEU A 51 10.44 15.07 -3.93
N PRO A 52 9.41 15.82 -3.49
CA PRO A 52 8.14 15.25 -3.08
C PRO A 52 7.52 14.41 -4.19
N ALA A 53 7.06 13.19 -3.87
CA ALA A 53 6.29 12.37 -4.80
C ALA A 53 4.88 12.96 -4.93
N ARG A 54 4.76 14.01 -5.74
CA ARG A 54 3.48 14.66 -6.09
C ARG A 54 2.71 13.72 -7.03
N ASP A 55 1.38 13.77 -6.96
CA ASP A 55 0.47 13.05 -7.85
C ASP A 55 0.61 11.52 -7.82
N LEU A 56 0.67 10.95 -6.60
CA LEU A 56 0.64 9.50 -6.40
C LEU A 56 -0.61 8.88 -7.05
N ARG A 57 -0.41 8.03 -8.06
CA ARG A 57 -1.46 7.18 -8.60
C ARG A 57 -1.61 5.93 -7.75
N LEU A 58 -2.72 5.83 -7.02
CA LEU A 58 -3.01 4.68 -6.17
C LEU A 58 -3.64 3.56 -7.00
N VAL A 59 -3.05 2.36 -6.94
CA VAL A 59 -3.50 1.17 -7.69
C VAL A 59 -3.50 -0.02 -6.75
N ALA A 60 -4.55 -0.84 -6.83
CA ALA A 60 -4.63 -2.15 -6.19
C ALA A 60 -5.18 -3.16 -7.20
N ASP A 61 -4.42 -4.21 -7.48
CA ASP A 61 -4.82 -5.24 -8.43
C ASP A 61 -5.98 -6.09 -7.90
N HIS A 62 -6.02 -6.29 -6.58
CA HIS A 62 -7.02 -7.10 -5.88
C HIS A 62 -7.60 -6.33 -4.68
N PRO A 63 -8.48 -5.33 -4.91
CA PRO A 63 -8.96 -4.40 -3.87
C PRO A 63 -9.73 -5.09 -2.73
N ALA A 64 -10.31 -6.26 -2.98
CA ALA A 64 -11.00 -7.06 -1.96
C ALA A 64 -10.05 -7.83 -1.03
N CYS A 65 -8.80 -8.06 -1.45
CA CYS A 65 -7.76 -8.77 -0.68
C CYS A 65 -6.79 -7.78 -0.04
N TYR A 66 -6.42 -6.73 -0.78
CA TYR A 66 -5.47 -5.70 -0.42
C TYR A 66 -5.96 -4.35 -0.93
N GLY A 67 -5.95 -3.34 -0.07
CA GLY A 67 -6.35 -1.98 -0.42
C GLY A 67 -5.19 -1.00 -0.37
N ILE A 68 -5.40 0.15 -1.03
CA ILE A 68 -4.56 1.33 -0.89
C ILE A 68 -5.44 2.57 -0.81
N GLN A 69 -5.12 3.50 0.09
CA GLN A 69 -5.81 4.80 0.20
C GLN A 69 -4.83 5.84 0.72
N GLY A 70 -4.80 7.02 0.10
CA GLY A 70 -3.84 8.05 0.43
C GLY A 70 -4.35 9.44 0.16
N GLY A 71 -3.46 10.41 0.37
CA GLY A 71 -3.76 11.81 0.19
C GLY A 71 -2.57 12.68 0.58
N TYR A 72 -2.87 13.95 0.81
CA TYR A 72 -1.90 14.93 1.26
C TYR A 72 -2.43 15.73 2.44
N ASN A 73 -1.60 15.92 3.46
CA ASN A 73 -1.83 16.93 4.48
C ASN A 73 -0.50 17.45 5.03
N ARG A 74 -0.51 18.59 5.74
CA ARG A 74 0.72 19.24 6.23
C ARG A 74 1.52 18.41 7.24
N ALA A 75 0.87 17.53 7.99
CA ALA A 75 1.53 16.72 9.02
C ALA A 75 2.15 15.43 8.46
N TRP A 76 1.62 14.91 7.36
CA TRP A 76 2.01 13.62 6.77
C TRP A 76 2.69 13.74 5.40
N GLY A 77 2.70 14.94 4.80
CA GLY A 77 3.13 15.14 3.43
C GLY A 77 2.25 14.36 2.46
N ASN A 78 2.81 13.92 1.34
CA ASN A 78 2.18 12.89 0.52
C ASN A 78 2.29 11.55 1.24
N TYR A 79 1.16 10.88 1.45
CA TYR A 79 1.10 9.63 2.20
C TYR A 79 0.08 8.68 1.59
N PHE A 80 0.23 7.41 1.91
CA PHE A 80 -0.78 6.40 1.67
C PHE A 80 -0.73 5.32 2.73
N TYR A 81 -1.90 4.82 3.09
CA TYR A 81 -2.11 3.56 3.78
C TYR A 81 -2.23 2.44 2.77
N TYR A 82 -1.71 1.27 3.10
CA TYR A 82 -1.81 0.07 2.28
C TYR A 82 -1.89 -1.17 3.17
N GLY A 83 -2.44 -2.24 2.62
CA GLY A 83 -2.46 -3.53 3.28
C GLY A 83 -3.76 -4.28 3.10
N GLY A 84 -3.85 -5.42 3.77
CA GLY A 84 -5.02 -6.26 3.78
C GLY A 84 -4.67 -7.68 4.21
N PRO A 85 -5.68 -8.46 4.62
CA PRO A 85 -5.45 -9.77 5.23
C PRO A 85 -5.06 -10.84 4.21
N GLY A 86 -5.09 -10.54 2.90
CA GLY A 86 -5.10 -11.57 1.87
C GLY A 86 -6.45 -12.27 1.87
N ARG A 87 -6.45 -13.60 2.02
CA ARG A 87 -7.66 -14.42 2.02
C ARG A 87 -8.65 -13.99 3.11
N ASN A 88 -9.88 -13.66 2.71
CA ASN A 88 -10.97 -13.26 3.59
C ASN A 88 -12.35 -13.55 2.94
N VAL A 89 -13.46 -13.24 3.62
CA VAL A 89 -14.82 -13.53 3.10
C VAL A 89 -15.16 -12.84 1.77
N HIS A 90 -14.47 -11.75 1.44
CA HIS A 90 -14.60 -11.01 0.17
C HIS A 90 -13.48 -11.33 -0.82
N CYS A 91 -12.50 -12.15 -0.41
CA CYS A 91 -11.37 -12.60 -1.22
C CYS A 91 -11.07 -14.08 -0.89
N PRO A 92 -11.85 -15.02 -1.44
CA PRO A 92 -11.75 -16.44 -1.10
C PRO A 92 -10.46 -17.11 -1.61
#